data_AF-A0A520BDC0-F1
#
_entry.id   AF-A0A520BDC0-F1
#
_cell.length_a   1.000
_cell.length_b   1.000
_cell.length_c   1.000
_cell.angle_alpha   90.00
_cell.angle_beta   90.00
_cell.angle_gamma   90.00
#
_symmetry.space_group_name_H-M   'P 1'
#
loop_
_entity.id
_entity.type
_entity.pdbx_description
1 polymer ?
#
loop_
_entity_poly.entity_id
_entity_poly.type
_entity_poly.pdbx_seq_one_letter_code
_entity_poly.pdbx_strand_id
1 'polypeptide(L)'
;VETWMDGELVGGLYGVNLGRMFYGESMFMRRTDASKIALCALVCLCREFDIPWIDCQQNTGHLASLGAAEVPRSVFEAHLATHVGEASPGPWTYHPEHWHRMLTST
;
A
#
# COMPACT_ATOMS: atom_id res chain seq x y z
N VAL A 1 2.73 -1.76 8.26
CA VAL A 1 3.75 -0.71 8.07
C VAL A 1 3.62 0.29 9.18
N GLU A 2 4.71 0.60 9.86
CA GLU A 2 4.71 1.48 11.04
C GLU A 2 5.55 2.72 10.77
N THR A 3 5.14 3.85 11.33
CA THR A 3 5.90 5.10 11.29
C THR A 3 6.30 5.46 12.71
N TRP A 4 7.62 5.48 12.94
CA TRP A 4 8.24 5.76 14.22
C TRP A 4 8.97 7.11 14.16
N MET A 5 8.86 7.89 15.23
CA MET A 5 9.57 9.16 15.39
C MET A 5 10.03 9.28 16.84
N ASP A 6 11.33 9.49 17.07
CA ASP A 6 11.93 9.62 18.41
C ASP A 6 11.60 8.45 19.36
N GLY A 7 11.50 7.23 18.83
CA GLY A 7 11.17 6.02 19.59
C GLY A 7 9.66 5.81 19.84
N GLU A 8 8.80 6.69 19.34
CA GLU A 8 7.35 6.60 19.49
C GLU A 8 6.65 6.15 18.21
N LEU A 9 5.66 5.25 18.35
CA LEU A 9 4.79 4.86 17.24
C LEU A 9 3.78 5.97 16.95
N VAL A 10 4.02 6.72 15.87
CA VAL A 10 3.26 7.93 15.53
C VAL A 10 2.25 7.73 14.40
N GLY A 11 2.24 6.57 13.75
CA GLY A 11 1.26 6.23 12.72
C GLY A 11 1.55 4.88 12.09
N GLY A 12 0.68 4.46 11.19
CA GLY A 12 0.86 3.20 10.48
C GLY A 12 -0.38 2.77 9.73
N LEU A 13 -0.26 1.61 9.09
CA LEU A 13 -1.34 0.90 8.41
C LEU A 13 -1.11 -0.60 8.49
N TYR A 14 -2.19 -1.36 8.31
CA TYR A 14 -2.13 -2.80 8.15
C TYR A 14 -3.05 -3.26 7.01
N GLY A 15 -2.80 -4.47 6.55
CA GLY A 15 -3.52 -5.07 5.44
C GLY A 15 -3.12 -6.52 5.24
N VAL A 16 -3.69 -7.13 4.20
CA VAL A 16 -3.44 -8.53 3.83
C VAL A 16 -2.78 -8.56 2.46
N ASN A 17 -1.75 -9.40 2.29
CA ASN A 17 -1.20 -9.72 0.98
C ASN A 17 -1.72 -11.09 0.53
N LEU A 18 -2.28 -11.15 -0.69
CA LEU A 18 -2.60 -12.40 -1.38
C LEU A 18 -2.01 -12.33 -2.79
N GLY A 19 -1.03 -13.17 -3.09
CA GLY A 19 -0.32 -13.15 -4.36
C GLY A 19 0.27 -11.77 -4.68
N ARG A 20 0.01 -11.26 -5.88
CA ARG A 20 0.41 -9.92 -6.32
C ARG A 20 -0.64 -8.84 -6.03
N MET A 21 -1.40 -8.98 -4.96
CA MET A 21 -2.33 -7.95 -4.47
C MET A 21 -2.11 -7.63 -2.99
N PHE A 22 -2.35 -6.37 -2.62
CA PHE A 22 -2.38 -5.94 -1.22
C PHE A 22 -3.73 -5.29 -0.90
N TYR A 23 -4.37 -5.71 0.18
CA TYR A 23 -5.66 -5.22 0.63
C TYR A 23 -5.45 -4.38 1.88
N GLY A 24 -5.53 -3.06 1.74
CA GLY A 24 -5.38 -2.13 2.85
C GLY A 24 -6.65 -2.11 3.70
N GLU A 25 -6.53 -2.46 4.97
CA GLU A 25 -7.68 -2.54 5.88
C GLU A 25 -7.90 -1.24 6.64
N SER A 26 -6.83 -0.70 7.23
CA SER A 26 -6.93 0.54 8.00
C SER A 26 -5.59 1.23 8.18
N MET A 27 -5.67 2.52 8.54
CA MET A 27 -4.53 3.35 8.88
C MET A 27 -4.84 4.24 10.08
N PHE A 28 -3.82 4.63 10.82
CA PHE A 28 -3.94 5.54 11.95
C PHE A 28 -2.79 6.55 11.97
N MET A 29 -3.02 7.69 12.63
CA MET A 29 -1.99 8.69 12.88
C MET A 29 -2.15 9.30 14.27
N ARG A 30 -1.01 9.60 14.91
CA ARG A 30 -0.87 10.34 16.18
C ARG A 30 -0.01 11.61 16.02
N ARG A 31 0.60 11.76 14.84
CA ARG A 31 1.28 12.98 14.36
C ARG A 31 0.83 13.25 12.93
N THR A 32 0.85 14.52 12.54
CA THR A 32 0.52 14.95 11.18
C THR A 32 1.31 14.14 10.16
N ASP A 33 0.62 13.69 9.11
CA ASP A 33 1.17 12.96 7.97
C ASP A 33 1.80 11.58 8.23
N ALA A 34 1.81 11.09 9.48
CA ALA A 34 2.43 9.80 9.78
C ALA A 34 1.80 8.63 8.99
N SER A 35 0.47 8.59 8.84
CA SER A 35 -0.20 7.57 8.02
C SER A 35 0.13 7.69 6.53
N LYS A 36 0.38 8.91 6.03
CA LYS A 36 0.77 9.14 4.63
C LYS A 36 2.18 8.62 4.36
N ILE A 37 3.11 8.83 5.30
CA ILE A 37 4.46 8.25 5.21
C ILE A 37 4.40 6.72 5.21
N ALA A 38 3.56 6.12 6.08
CA ALA A 38 3.33 4.67 6.06
C ALA A 38 2.79 4.18 4.71
N LEU A 39 1.84 4.91 4.11
CA LEU A 39 1.30 4.60 2.77
C LEU A 39 2.37 4.74 1.68
N CYS A 40 3.18 5.80 1.70
CA CYS A 40 4.26 5.97 0.73
C CYS A 40 5.30 4.84 0.80
N ALA A 41 5.67 4.43 2.02
CA ALA A 41 6.56 3.30 2.23
C ALA A 41 5.94 1.98 1.73
N LEU A 42 4.64 1.76 1.96
CA LEU A 42 3.91 0.62 1.39
C LEU A 42 3.94 0.65 -0.15
N VAL A 43 3.64 1.79 -0.78
CA VAL A 43 3.65 1.95 -2.24
C VAL A 43 5.03 1.61 -2.81
N CYS A 44 6.11 2.07 -2.17
CA CYS A 44 7.47 1.76 -2.58
C CYS A 44 7.77 0.26 -2.51
N LEU A 45 7.35 -0.39 -1.42
CA LEU A 45 7.53 -1.83 -1.24
C LEU A 45 6.69 -2.64 -2.24
N CYS A 46 5.44 -2.24 -2.48
CA CYS A 46 4.58 -2.86 -3.49
C CYS A 46 5.20 -2.75 -4.89
N ARG A 47 5.80 -1.60 -5.23
CA ARG A 47 6.53 -1.42 -6.50
C ARG A 47 7.78 -2.29 -6.61
N GLU A 48 8.50 -2.50 -5.50
CA GLU A 48 9.65 -3.42 -5.51
C GLU A 48 9.22 -4.88 -5.71
N PHE A 49 8.03 -5.23 -5.23
CA PHE A 49 7.46 -6.56 -5.36
C PHE A 49 6.52 -6.75 -6.55
N ASP A 50 6.50 -5.82 -7.51
CA ASP A 50 5.62 -5.88 -8.67
C ASP A 50 4.15 -6.17 -8.27
N ILE A 51 3.70 -5.62 -7.13
CA ILE A 51 2.30 -5.61 -6.71
C ILE A 51 1.64 -4.43 -7.41
N PRO A 52 0.81 -4.65 -8.46
CA PRO A 52 0.22 -3.57 -9.22
C PRO A 52 -0.75 -2.74 -8.39
N TRP A 53 -1.61 -3.37 -7.58
CA TRP A 53 -2.71 -2.69 -6.89
C TRP A 53 -2.65 -2.85 -5.38
N ILE A 54 -2.94 -1.74 -4.71
CA ILE A 54 -3.37 -1.69 -3.32
C ILE A 54 -4.88 -1.45 -3.35
N ASP A 55 -5.67 -2.42 -2.91
CA ASP A 55 -7.11 -2.25 -2.73
C ASP A 55 -7.37 -1.42 -1.47
N CYS A 56 -8.26 -0.43 -1.62
CA CYS A 56 -8.64 0.51 -0.57
C CYS A 56 -10.12 0.35 -0.14
N GLN A 57 -10.84 -0.64 -0.72
CA GLN A 57 -12.23 -1.02 -0.42
C GLN A 57 -13.27 0.09 -0.68
N GLN A 58 -13.27 1.14 0.15
CA GLN A 58 -14.17 2.28 0.02
C GLN A 58 -13.44 3.50 -0.50
N ASN A 59 -13.99 4.12 -1.54
CA ASN A 59 -13.52 5.41 -2.00
C ASN A 59 -13.92 6.50 -1.00
N THR A 60 -12.94 7.08 -0.33
CA THR A 60 -13.13 8.26 0.53
C THR A 60 -12.40 9.43 -0.09
N GLY A 61 -12.89 10.66 0.14
CA GLY A 61 -12.19 11.86 -0.35
C GLY A 61 -10.74 11.96 0.13
N HIS A 62 -10.42 11.39 1.30
CA HIS A 62 -9.05 11.27 1.79
C HIS A 62 -8.19 10.40 0.88
N LEU A 63 -8.63 9.17 0.57
CA LEU A 63 -7.90 8.25 -0.30
C LEU A 63 -7.78 8.76 -1.74
N ALA A 64 -8.84 9.40 -2.26
CA ALA A 64 -8.81 10.03 -3.58
C ALA A 64 -7.72 11.11 -3.66
N SER A 65 -7.54 11.92 -2.61
CA SER A 65 -6.45 12.92 -2.55
C SER A 65 -5.04 12.31 -2.49
N LEU A 66 -4.93 11.02 -2.18
CA LEU A 66 -3.68 10.26 -2.16
C LEU A 66 -3.45 9.45 -3.46
N GLY A 67 -4.32 9.62 -4.46
CA GLY A 67 -4.19 8.97 -5.77
C GLY A 67 -5.00 7.69 -5.95
N ALA A 68 -5.87 7.33 -4.99
CA ALA A 68 -6.80 6.23 -5.20
C ALA A 68 -7.83 6.57 -6.29
N ALA A 69 -8.19 5.58 -7.10
CA ALA A 69 -9.18 5.70 -8.15
C ALA A 69 -10.14 4.51 -8.11
N GLU A 70 -11.39 4.75 -8.49
CA GLU A 70 -12.37 3.69 -8.65
C GLU A 70 -12.13 2.92 -9.95
N VAL A 71 -12.33 1.61 -9.90
CA VAL A 71 -12.33 0.74 -11.07
C VAL A 71 -13.68 0.04 -11.20
N PRO A 72 -14.16 -0.25 -12.42
CA PRO A 72 -15.34 -1.08 -12.59
C PRO A 72 -15.15 -2.45 -11.92
N ARG A 73 -16.20 -2.97 -11.28
CA ARG A 73 -16.14 -4.27 -10.60
C ARG A 73 -15.63 -5.40 -11.49
N SER A 74 -16.04 -5.44 -12.76
CA SER A 74 -15.58 -6.47 -13.71
C SER A 74 -14.08 -6.40 -13.97
N VAL A 75 -13.50 -5.19 -13.97
CA VAL A 75 -12.07 -4.97 -14.11
C VAL A 75 -11.34 -5.42 -12.84
N PHE A 76 -11.91 -5.15 -11.67
CA PHE A 76 -11.39 -5.65 -10.40
C PHE A 76 -11.40 -7.18 -10.31
N GLU A 77 -12.51 -7.82 -10.66
CA GLU A 77 -12.64 -9.29 -10.63
C GLU A 77 -11.67 -9.96 -11.60
N ALA A 78 -11.46 -9.40 -12.80
CA ALA A 78 -10.48 -9.90 -13.76
C ALA A 78 -9.04 -9.76 -13.24
N HIS A 79 -8.72 -8.64 -12.58
CA HIS A 79 -7.41 -8.42 -11.97
C HIS A 79 -7.16 -9.39 -10.81
N LEU A 80 -8.16 -9.57 -9.94
CA LEU A 80 -8.13 -10.50 -8.82
C LEU A 80 -7.88 -11.94 -9.28
N ALA A 81 -8.61 -12.40 -10.29
CA ALA A 81 -8.45 -13.74 -10.86
C ALA A 81 -7.05 -14.00 -11.42
N THR A 82 -6.36 -12.95 -11.87
CA THR A 82 -5.00 -13.03 -12.41
C THR A 82 -3.95 -13.10 -11.30
N HIS A 83 -4.07 -12.25 -10.28
CA HIS A 83 -2.97 -11.95 -9.36
C HIS A 83 -3.02 -12.66 -8.01
N VAL A 84 -4.19 -13.08 -7.53
CA VAL A 84 -4.32 -13.69 -6.19
C VAL A 84 -3.69 -15.08 -6.12
N GLY A 85 -3.68 -15.82 -7.23
CA GLY A 85 -3.08 -17.16 -7.31
C GLY A 85 -1.56 -17.18 -7.48
N GLU A 86 -0.94 -16.02 -7.68
CA GLU A 86 0.50 -15.92 -7.83
C GLU A 86 1.24 -16.10 -6.51
N ALA A 87 2.55 -16.36 -6.57
CA ALA A 87 3.37 -16.44 -5.37
C ALA A 87 3.42 -15.09 -4.65
N SER A 88 3.02 -15.08 -3.38
CA SER A 88 3.16 -13.91 -2.50
C SER A 88 4.64 -13.51 -2.38
N PRO A 89 4.96 -12.21 -2.52
CA PRO A 89 6.32 -11.73 -2.32
C PRO A 89 6.74 -11.74 -0.86
N GLY A 90 8.05 -11.73 -0.64
CA GLY A 90 8.64 -11.60 0.68
C GLY A 90 10.17 -11.61 0.64
N PRO A 91 10.82 -11.24 1.76
CA PRO A 91 10.21 -10.91 3.05
C PRO A 91 9.57 -9.51 3.07
N TRP A 92 8.48 -9.34 3.83
CA TRP A 92 7.84 -8.04 4.08
C TRP A 92 8.65 -7.21 5.09
N THR A 93 9.88 -6.88 4.71
CA THR A 93 10.83 -6.12 5.54
C THR A 93 11.05 -4.76 4.92
N TYR A 94 11.00 -3.72 5.76
CA TYR A 94 11.28 -2.37 5.30
C TYR A 94 12.78 -2.21 5.03
N HIS A 95 13.12 -1.70 3.84
CA HIS A 95 14.46 -1.23 3.51
C HIS A 95 14.41 0.24 3.05
N PRO A 96 15.26 1.12 3.61
CA PRO A 96 15.32 2.53 3.20
C PRO A 96 15.60 2.75 1.71
N GLU A 97 16.21 1.78 1.04
CA GLU A 97 16.47 1.87 -0.40
C GLU A 97 15.19 1.95 -1.22
N HIS A 98 14.09 1.30 -0.81
CA HIS A 98 12.85 1.26 -1.58
C HIS A 98 12.27 2.65 -1.87
N TRP A 99 12.62 3.70 -1.12
CA TRP A 99 12.22 5.07 -1.40
C TRP A 99 12.60 5.54 -2.81
N HIS A 100 13.60 4.92 -3.47
CA HIS A 100 13.89 5.21 -4.88
C HIS A 100 12.69 4.94 -5.80
N ARG A 101 11.76 4.06 -5.41
CA ARG A 101 10.52 3.74 -6.14
C ARG A 101 9.43 4.82 -6.03
N MET A 102 9.62 5.84 -5.19
CA MET A 102 8.58 6.85 -4.96
C MET A 102 8.38 7.76 -6.18
N LEU A 103 9.47 8.19 -6.82
CA LEU A 103 9.45 9.17 -7.92
C LEU A 103 9.61 8.54 -9.31
N THR A 104 9.91 7.25 -9.38
CA THR A 104 9.93 6.53 -10.66
C THR A 104 8.50 6.37 -11.15
N SER A 105 8.12 7.18 -12.12
CA SER A 105 6.89 6.99 -12.89
C SER A 105 7.18 5.94 -13.96
N THR A 106 6.49 4.81 -13.89
CA THR A 106 6.41 3.84 -15.00
C THR A 106 5.42 4.33 -16.04
#